data_AF-A0AAX4KF11-F1
#
_entry.id   AF-A0AAX4KF11-F1
#
_cell.length_a   1.000
_cell.length_b   1.000
_cell.length_c   1.000
_cell.angle_alpha   90.00
_cell.angle_beta   90.00
_cell.angle_gamma   90.00
#
_symmetry.space_group_name_H-M   'P 1'
#
loop_
_entity.id
_entity.type
_entity.pdbx_description
1 polymer ?
#
loop_
_entity_poly.entity_id
_entity_poly.type
_entity_poly.pdbx_seq_one_letter_code
_entity_poly.pdbx_strand_id
1 'polypeptide(L)'
;MDVFVVLTGMIEWRDGQRNPENARPRGQAQLETLSKTIHTLALGIRHIPDPDLKQKSIERIEKLLRVFFVDIDTRMEPQVRFSQCHPGQEPMKGNECFVIAIRYLILVDQALLLSGSSIKQDLVQQIKEWINDQVVWMEESDQGMKAKNAEKPLWYNVILAYHRQFIQGDTSSITLATSSFHEWFAKHPRPQDVFAESLKHDNRRHRCLFTLEPLVLLASLTVPLHHEQGMSDDIKTYLRECVEYVKSVEQGPIESPLEDDIRYMARVAWLERILDGWIGRDEKDGGGQVEPSGEGWEDGWSERMRIMWGFL
;
A
#
# COMPACT_ATOMS: atom_id res chain seq x y z
N MET A 1 -12.94 4.95 1.39
CA MET A 1 -12.52 6.36 1.51
C MET A 1 -13.62 7.19 0.89
N ASP A 2 -14.35 7.89 1.74
CA ASP A 2 -15.67 8.46 1.43
C ASP A 2 -15.57 9.70 0.58
N VAL A 3 -16.50 9.84 -0.36
CA VAL A 3 -16.42 10.95 -1.30
C VAL A 3 -17.77 11.62 -1.52
N PHE A 4 -17.67 12.93 -1.59
CA PHE A 4 -18.72 13.92 -1.59
C PHE A 4 -19.40 14.07 -2.96
N VAL A 5 -20.69 13.84 -3.09
CA VAL A 5 -21.37 14.08 -4.38
C VAL A 5 -21.65 15.58 -4.56
N VAL A 6 -21.33 16.12 -5.74
CA VAL A 6 -21.72 17.47 -6.14
C VAL A 6 -23.06 17.39 -6.87
N LEU A 7 -24.15 17.62 -6.14
CA LEU A 7 -25.42 18.01 -6.74
C LEU A 7 -25.76 19.39 -6.19
N THR A 8 -25.88 20.39 -7.07
CA THR A 8 -26.37 21.76 -6.78
C THR A 8 -25.46 22.70 -5.96
N GLY A 9 -24.17 22.40 -5.81
CA GLY A 9 -23.21 23.30 -5.13
C GLY A 9 -23.17 23.16 -3.61
N MET A 10 -23.98 22.26 -3.04
CA MET A 10 -23.81 21.77 -1.68
C MET A 10 -23.10 20.41 -1.72
N ILE A 11 -22.17 20.22 -0.79
CA ILE A 11 -21.39 19.00 -0.66
C ILE A 11 -22.11 18.07 0.31
N GLU A 12 -22.59 16.93 -0.20
CA GLU A 12 -23.23 15.89 0.62
C GLU A 12 -22.26 14.70 0.78
N TRP A 13 -22.10 14.24 2.01
CA TRP A 13 -21.34 13.03 2.31
C TRP A 13 -22.17 11.80 1.94
N ARG A 14 -21.60 10.91 1.11
CA ARG A 14 -22.20 9.61 0.77
C ARG A 14 -21.15 8.52 0.95
N ASP A 15 -21.36 7.66 1.94
CA ASP A 15 -20.46 6.53 2.23
C ASP A 15 -20.21 5.69 0.98
N GLY A 16 -18.95 5.37 0.71
CA GLY A 16 -18.56 4.47 -0.37
C GLY A 16 -18.80 4.97 -1.81
N GLN A 17 -19.45 6.12 -2.02
CA GLN A 17 -19.72 6.66 -3.35
C GLN A 17 -18.62 7.64 -3.76
N ARG A 18 -17.88 7.34 -4.83
CA ARG A 18 -16.79 8.21 -5.31
C ARG A 18 -17.31 9.40 -6.11
N ASN A 19 -16.92 10.62 -5.75
CA ASN A 19 -17.16 11.81 -6.56
C ASN A 19 -16.31 11.75 -7.84
N PRO A 20 -16.92 11.84 -9.04
CA PRO A 20 -16.19 11.94 -10.29
C PRO A 20 -15.20 13.10 -10.35
N GLU A 21 -15.50 14.21 -9.67
CA GLU A 21 -14.66 15.42 -9.66
C GLU A 21 -13.27 15.18 -9.06
N ASN A 22 -13.14 14.18 -8.17
CA ASN A 22 -11.86 13.80 -7.59
C ASN A 22 -10.84 13.30 -8.64
N ALA A 23 -11.28 12.91 -9.83
CA ALA A 23 -10.38 12.48 -10.91
C ALA A 23 -9.69 13.67 -11.62
N ARG A 24 -10.20 14.90 -11.48
CA ARG A 24 -9.71 16.07 -12.23
C ARG A 24 -8.27 16.48 -11.91
N PRO A 25 -7.80 16.49 -10.64
CA PRO A 25 -6.42 16.90 -10.33
C PRO A 25 -5.35 15.91 -10.84
N ARG A 26 -5.73 14.68 -11.21
CA ARG A 26 -4.89 13.59 -11.76
C ARG A 26 -3.69 13.13 -10.92
N GLY A 27 -3.22 13.89 -9.94
CA GLY A 27 -2.01 13.59 -9.17
C GLY A 27 -2.00 12.19 -8.54
N GLN A 28 -3.12 11.76 -7.95
CA GLN A 28 -3.24 10.40 -7.40
C GLN A 28 -3.09 9.31 -8.47
N ALA A 29 -3.73 9.49 -9.63
CA ALA A 29 -3.62 8.53 -10.74
C ALA A 29 -2.21 8.52 -11.33
N GLN A 30 -1.56 9.68 -11.45
CA GLN A 30 -0.19 9.80 -11.92
C GLN A 30 0.79 9.08 -10.97
N LEU A 31 0.67 9.30 -9.66
CA LEU A 31 1.48 8.59 -8.66
C LEU A 31 1.25 7.08 -8.72
N GLU A 32 -0.01 6.64 -8.75
CA GLU A 32 -0.35 5.22 -8.83
C GLU A 32 0.24 4.55 -10.09
N THR A 33 0.05 5.14 -11.27
CA THR A 33 0.57 4.61 -12.53
C THR A 33 2.09 4.59 -12.54
N LEU A 34 2.73 5.67 -12.10
CA LEU A 34 4.19 5.77 -11.97
C LEU A 34 4.74 4.65 -11.09
N SER A 35 4.24 4.55 -9.85
CA SER A 35 4.72 3.61 -8.84
C SER A 35 4.61 2.16 -9.31
N LYS A 36 3.45 1.78 -9.87
CA LYS A 36 3.24 0.44 -10.44
C LYS A 36 4.19 0.16 -11.60
N THR A 37 4.43 1.16 -12.46
CA THR A 37 5.35 1.03 -13.60
C THR A 37 6.77 0.80 -13.12
N ILE A 38 7.25 1.62 -12.18
CA ILE A 38 8.61 1.48 -11.61
C ILE A 38 8.79 0.10 -10.96
N HIS A 39 7.81 -0.33 -10.15
CA HIS A 39 7.85 -1.63 -9.50
C HIS A 39 7.86 -2.81 -10.49
N THR A 40 7.01 -2.76 -11.51
CA THR A 40 6.98 -3.78 -12.58
C THR A 40 8.34 -3.89 -13.30
N LEU A 41 8.94 -2.75 -13.63
CA LEU A 41 10.22 -2.70 -14.31
C LEU A 41 11.36 -3.21 -13.41
N ALA A 42 11.31 -2.93 -12.11
CA ALA A 42 12.27 -3.47 -11.14
C ALA A 42 12.20 -5.00 -11.03
N LEU A 43 10.98 -5.56 -10.99
CA LEU A 43 10.76 -7.01 -11.08
C LEU A 43 11.33 -7.59 -12.39
N GLY A 44 11.12 -6.90 -13.51
CA GLY A 44 11.72 -7.25 -14.81
C GLY A 44 13.25 -7.32 -14.75
N ILE A 45 13.90 -6.33 -14.14
CA ILE A 45 15.36 -6.30 -13.94
C ILE A 45 15.84 -7.53 -13.16
N ARG A 46 15.10 -7.91 -12.11
CA ARG A 46 15.45 -9.00 -11.20
C ARG A 46 15.28 -10.39 -11.82
N HIS A 47 14.21 -10.61 -12.57
CA HIS A 47 13.75 -11.96 -12.93
C HIS A 47 13.88 -12.31 -14.42
N ILE A 48 13.95 -11.33 -15.32
CA ILE A 48 14.03 -11.60 -16.77
C ILE A 48 15.51 -11.67 -17.19
N PRO A 49 16.00 -12.76 -17.81
CA PRO A 49 17.42 -12.93 -18.16
C PRO A 49 17.85 -12.25 -19.47
N ASP A 50 17.09 -11.27 -19.98
CA ASP A 50 17.36 -10.55 -21.23
C ASP A 50 18.09 -9.21 -20.95
N PRO A 51 19.36 -9.04 -21.38
CA PRO A 51 20.12 -7.82 -21.11
C PRO A 51 19.53 -6.54 -21.74
N ASP A 52 18.95 -6.63 -22.93
CA ASP A 52 18.39 -5.48 -23.64
C ASP A 52 17.11 -4.99 -22.96
N LEU A 53 16.26 -5.92 -22.51
CA LEU A 53 15.07 -5.58 -21.73
C LEU A 53 15.44 -5.00 -20.36
N LYS A 54 16.49 -5.52 -19.71
CA LYS A 54 17.00 -4.95 -18.45
C LYS A 54 17.45 -3.50 -18.64
N GLN A 55 18.26 -3.24 -19.66
CA GLN A 55 18.77 -1.90 -19.94
C GLN A 55 17.63 -0.91 -20.22
N LYS A 56 16.65 -1.29 -21.06
CA LYS A 56 15.46 -0.46 -21.31
C LYS A 56 14.62 -0.20 -20.06
N SER A 57 14.53 -1.18 -19.16
CA SER A 57 13.83 -1.05 -17.88
C SER A 57 14.53 -0.05 -16.96
N ILE A 58 15.86 -0.13 -16.85
CA ILE A 58 16.69 0.82 -16.08
C ILE A 58 16.49 2.24 -16.61
N GLU A 59 16.65 2.46 -17.92
CA GLU A 59 16.48 3.78 -18.54
C GLU A 59 15.08 4.36 -18.30
N ARG A 60 14.05 3.51 -18.35
CA ARG A 60 12.68 3.91 -18.10
C ARG A 60 12.44 4.27 -16.63
N ILE A 61 12.97 3.50 -15.69
CA ILE A 61 12.92 3.80 -14.25
C ILE A 61 13.62 5.13 -13.98
N GLU A 62 14.85 5.32 -14.49
CA GLU A 62 15.61 6.57 -14.28
C GLU A 62 14.85 7.80 -14.78
N LYS A 63 14.25 7.71 -15.98
CA LYS A 63 13.45 8.79 -16.53
C LYS A 63 12.24 9.12 -15.65
N LEU A 64 11.53 8.09 -15.18
CA LEU A 64 10.35 8.25 -14.34
C LEU A 64 10.69 8.88 -12.99
N LEU A 65 11.77 8.41 -12.35
CA LEU A 65 12.26 8.94 -11.09
C LEU A 65 12.67 10.43 -11.21
N ARG A 66 13.40 10.78 -12.27
CA ARG A 66 13.80 12.18 -12.51
C ARG A 66 12.61 13.11 -12.66
N VAL A 67 11.71 12.79 -13.60
CA VAL A 67 10.55 13.64 -13.88
C VAL A 67 9.65 13.82 -12.66
N PHE A 68 9.44 12.76 -11.89
CA PHE A 68 8.44 12.81 -10.82
C PHE A 68 8.99 13.31 -9.48
N PHE A 69 10.28 13.16 -9.19
CA PHE A 69 10.84 13.48 -7.87
C PHE A 69 11.96 14.53 -7.89
N VAL A 70 12.62 14.75 -9.03
CA VAL A 70 13.84 15.55 -9.10
C VAL A 70 13.66 16.83 -9.91
N ASP A 71 13.16 16.70 -11.14
CA ASP A 71 13.11 17.80 -12.10
C ASP A 71 12.23 18.93 -11.55
N ILE A 72 12.80 20.12 -11.35
CA ILE A 72 12.15 21.23 -10.63
C ILE A 72 10.79 21.63 -11.22
N ASP A 73 10.64 21.53 -12.54
CA ASP A 73 9.43 21.92 -13.26
C ASP A 73 8.28 20.92 -13.12
N THR A 74 8.57 19.68 -12.71
CA THR A 74 7.59 18.57 -12.70
C THR A 74 7.54 17.78 -11.41
N ARG A 75 8.51 17.95 -10.51
CA ARG A 75 8.62 17.16 -9.28
C ARG A 75 7.38 17.32 -8.40
N MET A 76 6.95 16.22 -7.83
CA MET A 76 5.97 16.21 -6.75
C MET A 76 6.60 16.81 -5.49
N GLU A 77 5.85 17.67 -4.80
CA GLU A 77 6.25 18.18 -3.48
C GLU A 77 6.11 17.05 -2.43
N PRO A 78 7.16 16.70 -1.67
CA PRO A 78 7.09 15.64 -0.65
C PRO A 78 6.04 15.92 0.43
N GLN A 79 5.84 17.20 0.74
CA GLN A 79 4.92 17.70 1.74
C GLN A 79 3.53 17.88 1.12
N VAL A 80 2.75 16.81 1.08
CA VAL A 80 1.43 16.70 0.41
C VAL A 80 0.29 17.45 1.13
N ARG A 81 0.50 18.76 1.37
CA ARG A 81 -0.33 19.68 2.16
C ARG A 81 -1.78 19.82 1.71
N PHE A 82 -2.06 19.47 0.46
CA PHE A 82 -3.38 19.60 -0.17
C PHE A 82 -3.99 18.24 -0.54
N SER A 83 -3.46 17.16 0.02
CA SER A 83 -4.02 15.83 -0.18
C SER A 83 -5.35 15.67 0.56
N GLN A 84 -6.35 15.08 -0.12
CA GLN A 84 -7.68 14.81 0.45
C GLN A 84 -8.40 16.07 0.94
N CYS A 85 -8.17 17.23 0.31
CA CYS A 85 -8.88 18.45 0.63
C CYS A 85 -10.40 18.29 0.50
N HIS A 86 -11.13 18.87 1.44
CA HIS A 86 -12.57 19.04 1.34
C HIS A 86 -12.87 20.29 0.51
N PRO A 87 -13.60 20.18 -0.62
CA PRO A 87 -13.99 21.37 -1.36
C PRO A 87 -14.83 22.30 -0.47
N GLY A 88 -14.65 23.62 -0.60
CA GLY A 88 -15.35 24.61 0.24
C GLY A 88 -14.78 24.82 1.64
N GLN A 89 -13.71 24.12 2.03
CA GLN A 89 -12.99 24.38 3.27
C GLN A 89 -12.10 25.63 3.13
N GLU A 90 -12.19 26.56 4.07
CA GLU A 90 -11.38 27.80 4.10
C GLU A 90 -10.56 27.93 5.41
N PRO A 91 -9.23 28.08 5.36
CA PRO A 91 -8.40 27.92 4.16
C PRO A 91 -8.40 26.46 3.70
N MET A 92 -8.24 26.26 2.38
CA MET A 92 -8.11 24.93 1.82
C MET A 92 -6.83 24.26 2.36
N LYS A 93 -6.99 23.10 2.99
CA LYS A 93 -5.90 22.28 3.54
C LYS A 93 -6.25 20.80 3.46
N GLY A 94 -5.23 19.96 3.42
CA GLY A 94 -5.40 18.52 3.46
C GLY A 94 -5.77 18.02 4.86
N ASN A 95 -6.01 16.71 4.97
CA ASN A 95 -6.34 16.02 6.21
C ASN A 95 -5.41 14.82 6.45
N GLU A 96 -5.63 14.10 7.54
CA GLU A 96 -4.90 12.91 7.97
C GLU A 96 -4.97 11.74 6.99
N CYS A 97 -5.99 11.72 6.13
CA CYS A 97 -6.17 10.67 5.14
C CYS A 97 -5.19 10.80 3.95
N PHE A 98 -4.26 11.77 3.98
CA PHE A 98 -3.19 11.91 2.97
C PHE A 98 -2.39 10.61 2.77
N VAL A 99 -2.22 9.82 3.84
CA VAL A 99 -1.51 8.53 3.82
C VAL A 99 -2.09 7.57 2.78
N ILE A 100 -3.42 7.60 2.59
CA ILE A 100 -4.08 6.81 1.58
C ILE A 100 -3.70 7.31 0.19
N ALA A 101 -3.55 8.61 -0.04
CA ALA A 101 -3.14 9.14 -1.34
C ALA A 101 -1.70 8.78 -1.70
N ILE A 102 -0.78 8.77 -0.73
CA ILE A 102 0.64 8.54 -0.96
C ILE A 102 1.08 7.07 -0.83
N ARG A 103 0.19 6.15 -0.42
CA ARG A 103 0.50 4.72 -0.18
C ARG A 103 1.26 4.01 -1.30
N TYR A 104 1.07 4.43 -2.55
CA TYR A 104 1.77 3.85 -3.70
C TYR A 104 3.28 4.16 -3.72
N LEU A 105 3.78 5.07 -2.89
CA LEU A 105 5.21 5.29 -2.74
C LEU A 105 5.94 4.09 -2.14
N ILE A 106 5.24 3.21 -1.41
CA ILE A 106 5.77 1.92 -0.96
C ILE A 106 6.34 1.11 -2.13
N LEU A 107 5.66 1.12 -3.29
CA LEU A 107 6.14 0.41 -4.48
C LEU A 107 7.42 1.02 -5.06
N VAL A 108 7.63 2.33 -4.87
CA VAL A 108 8.88 3.00 -5.26
C VAL A 108 10.01 2.59 -4.33
N ASP A 109 9.76 2.55 -3.02
CA ASP A 109 10.72 2.06 -2.03
C ASP A 109 11.14 0.62 -2.34
N GLN A 110 10.17 -0.28 -2.51
CA GLN A 110 10.40 -1.69 -2.85
C GLN A 110 11.18 -1.85 -4.16
N ALA A 111 10.83 -1.09 -5.19
CA ALA A 111 11.52 -1.13 -6.48
C ALA A 111 13.00 -0.72 -6.36
N LEU A 112 13.28 0.32 -5.56
CA LEU A 112 14.63 0.81 -5.34
C LEU A 112 15.44 -0.07 -4.38
N LEU A 113 14.80 -0.72 -3.41
CA LEU A 113 15.43 -1.79 -2.62
C LEU A 113 15.82 -2.97 -3.51
N LEU A 114 14.96 -3.35 -4.45
CA LEU A 114 15.19 -4.48 -5.34
C LEU A 114 16.25 -4.22 -6.42
N SER A 115 16.19 -3.05 -7.05
CA SER A 115 16.90 -2.76 -8.30
C SER A 115 17.81 -1.54 -8.22
N GLY A 116 17.89 -0.86 -7.08
CA GLY A 116 18.64 0.40 -6.91
C GLY A 116 20.13 0.28 -7.19
N SER A 117 20.72 -0.91 -7.08
CA SER A 117 22.11 -1.18 -7.48
C SER A 117 22.35 -1.09 -8.99
N SER A 118 21.29 -1.23 -9.79
CA SER A 118 21.32 -1.08 -11.26
C SER A 118 21.00 0.35 -11.72
N ILE A 119 20.53 1.20 -10.81
CA ILE A 119 20.18 2.59 -11.07
C ILE A 119 21.38 3.49 -10.77
N LYS A 120 21.51 4.62 -11.48
CA LYS A 120 22.46 5.69 -11.16
C LYS A 120 22.41 6.09 -9.69
N GLN A 121 23.55 6.00 -9.00
CA GLN A 121 23.63 6.21 -7.55
C GLN A 121 23.33 7.65 -7.12
N ASP A 122 23.70 8.65 -7.95
CA ASP A 122 23.31 10.06 -7.73
C ASP A 122 21.79 10.23 -7.74
N LEU A 123 21.10 9.51 -8.63
CA LEU A 123 19.64 9.55 -8.70
C LEU A 123 19.02 8.86 -7.49
N VAL A 124 19.49 7.66 -7.13
CA VAL A 124 19.03 6.96 -5.91
C VAL A 124 19.18 7.84 -4.67
N GLN A 125 20.30 8.55 -4.55
CA GLN A 125 20.55 9.48 -3.45
C GLN A 125 19.55 10.66 -3.44
N GLN A 126 19.25 11.25 -4.59
CA GLN A 126 18.22 12.30 -4.70
C GLN A 126 16.82 11.79 -4.32
N ILE A 127 16.49 10.53 -4.63
CA ILE A 127 15.22 9.93 -4.20
C ILE A 127 15.19 9.69 -2.69
N LYS A 128 16.31 9.25 -2.09
CA LYS A 128 16.43 9.14 -0.62
C LYS A 128 16.23 10.48 0.08
N GLU A 129 16.79 11.56 -0.47
CA GLU A 129 16.61 12.91 0.06
C GLU A 129 15.15 13.35 -0.01
N TRP A 130 14.48 13.15 -1.16
CA TRP A 130 13.06 13.46 -1.31
C TRP A 130 12.18 12.67 -0.32
N ILE A 131 12.45 11.37 -0.14
CA ILE A 131 11.70 10.53 0.81
C ILE A 131 12.01 10.95 2.24
N ASN A 132 13.24 11.36 2.55
CA ASN A 132 13.58 11.89 3.86
C ASN A 132 12.80 13.17 4.18
N ASP A 133 12.65 14.08 3.21
CA ASP A 133 11.81 15.28 3.37
C ASP A 133 10.33 14.92 3.64
N GLN A 134 9.84 13.85 3.01
CA GLN A 134 8.50 13.34 3.27
C GLN A 134 8.37 12.71 4.66
N VAL A 135 9.37 11.93 5.11
CA VAL A 135 9.42 11.35 6.46
C VAL A 135 9.41 12.45 7.52
N VAL A 136 10.29 13.45 7.41
CA VAL A 136 10.34 14.60 8.33
C VAL A 136 8.98 15.30 8.38
N TRP A 137 8.37 15.56 7.21
CA TRP A 137 7.05 16.19 7.18
C TRP A 137 5.95 15.32 7.81
N MET A 138 5.95 14.00 7.58
CA MET A 138 5.00 13.09 8.22
C MET A 138 5.15 13.06 9.73
N GLU A 139 6.36 13.24 10.26
CA GLU A 139 6.63 13.19 11.70
C GLU A 139 6.39 14.51 12.43
N GLU A 140 6.56 15.64 11.73
CA GLU A 140 6.52 16.97 12.36
C GLU A 140 5.27 17.79 12.02
N SER A 141 4.59 17.50 10.91
CA SER A 141 3.43 18.30 10.49
C SER A 141 2.15 17.96 11.26
N ASP A 142 1.26 18.95 11.37
CA ASP A 142 -0.08 18.74 11.94
C ASP A 142 -0.87 17.61 11.23
N GLN A 143 -0.76 17.50 9.90
CA GLN A 143 -1.41 16.43 9.15
C GLN A 143 -0.82 15.06 9.50
N GLY A 144 0.51 14.98 9.54
CA GLY A 144 1.24 13.78 9.90
C GLY A 144 0.92 13.30 11.33
N MET A 145 0.93 14.22 12.30
CA MET A 145 0.57 13.92 13.69
C MET A 145 -0.87 13.46 13.85
N LYS A 146 -1.82 13.99 13.07
CA LYS A 146 -3.20 13.48 13.06
C LYS A 146 -3.28 12.07 12.46
N ALA A 147 -2.55 11.78 11.39
CA ALA A 147 -2.52 10.44 10.80
C ALA A 147 -1.88 9.41 11.74
N LYS A 148 -0.79 9.79 12.43
CA LYS A 148 -0.14 8.97 13.46
C LYS A 148 -1.07 8.63 14.63
N ASN A 149 -1.89 9.58 15.05
CA ASN A 149 -2.80 9.44 16.19
C ASN A 149 -4.23 9.02 15.80
N ALA A 150 -4.48 8.70 14.52
CA ALA A 150 -5.76 8.21 14.07
C ALA A 150 -6.10 6.86 14.75
N GLU A 151 -7.37 6.50 14.81
CA GLU A 151 -7.82 5.21 15.37
C GLU A 151 -7.13 4.03 14.66
N LYS A 152 -6.94 4.14 13.34
CA LYS A 152 -6.26 3.16 12.51
C LYS A 152 -5.05 3.76 11.78
N PRO A 153 -3.88 3.88 12.42
CA PRO A 153 -2.68 4.49 11.83
C PRO A 153 -1.89 3.53 10.94
N LEU A 154 -2.46 2.38 10.54
CA LEU A 154 -1.75 1.31 9.82
C LEU A 154 -1.06 1.79 8.55
N TRP A 155 -1.76 2.58 7.72
CA TRP A 155 -1.18 3.16 6.51
C TRP A 155 -0.05 4.15 6.80
N TYR A 156 -0.16 4.95 7.86
CA TYR A 156 0.91 5.83 8.29
C TYR A 156 2.15 5.00 8.68
N ASN A 157 1.97 3.98 9.51
CA ASN A 157 3.05 3.16 10.06
C ASN A 157 3.81 2.40 8.96
N VAL A 158 3.09 1.77 8.02
CA VAL A 158 3.71 0.98 6.96
C VAL A 158 4.47 1.84 5.95
N ILE A 159 3.93 3.01 5.57
CA ILE A 159 4.62 3.95 4.68
C ILE A 159 5.92 4.42 5.34
N LEU A 160 5.85 4.83 6.61
CA LEU A 160 7.01 5.28 7.35
C LEU A 160 8.06 4.16 7.51
N ALA A 161 7.62 2.91 7.71
CA ALA A 161 8.52 1.77 7.84
C ALA A 161 9.24 1.44 6.52
N TYR A 162 8.55 1.44 5.37
CA TYR A 162 9.20 1.26 4.06
C TYR A 162 10.15 2.40 3.70
N HIS A 163 9.75 3.65 3.92
CA HIS A 163 10.62 4.81 3.70
C HIS A 163 11.91 4.71 4.53
N ARG A 164 11.78 4.37 5.82
CA ARG A 164 12.94 4.16 6.70
C ARG A 164 13.80 2.99 6.27
N GLN A 165 13.20 1.87 5.83
CA GLN A 165 13.96 0.74 5.27
C GLN A 165 14.80 1.20 4.08
N PHE A 166 14.21 1.93 3.15
CA PHE A 166 14.90 2.41 1.96
C PHE A 166 16.05 3.39 2.28
N ILE A 167 15.83 4.31 3.21
CA ILE A 167 16.83 5.33 3.56
C ILE A 167 17.93 4.75 4.45
N GLN A 168 17.56 4.00 5.50
CA GLN A 168 18.40 3.66 6.66
C GLN A 168 18.69 2.15 6.80
N GLY A 169 18.03 1.30 6.01
CA GLY A 169 18.16 -0.15 6.07
C GLY A 169 17.23 -0.83 7.10
N ASP A 170 17.26 -2.16 7.09
CA ASP A 170 16.27 -3.04 7.75
C ASP A 170 16.05 -2.74 9.24
N THR A 171 17.11 -2.52 10.02
CA THR A 171 17.02 -2.34 11.48
C THR A 171 16.01 -1.25 11.89
N SER A 172 15.99 -0.14 11.15
CA SER A 172 15.08 1.00 11.41
C SER A 172 13.62 0.63 11.17
N SER A 173 13.36 -0.10 10.08
CA SER A 173 12.03 -0.57 9.68
C SER A 173 11.52 -1.67 10.59
N ILE A 174 12.36 -2.65 10.96
CA ILE A 174 12.02 -3.75 11.87
C ILE A 174 11.60 -3.22 13.23
N THR A 175 12.35 -2.26 13.77
CA THR A 175 12.04 -1.67 15.08
C THR A 175 10.68 -0.97 15.04
N LEU A 176 10.45 -0.13 14.03
CA LEU A 176 9.18 0.59 13.88
C LEU A 176 8.00 -0.35 13.60
N ALA A 177 8.17 -1.34 12.72
CA ALA A 177 7.14 -2.28 12.35
C ALA A 177 6.74 -3.16 13.55
N THR A 178 7.72 -3.67 14.28
CA THR A 178 7.50 -4.49 15.48
C THR A 178 6.77 -3.69 16.56
N SER A 179 7.21 -2.46 16.85
CA SER A 179 6.54 -1.63 17.86
C SER A 179 5.11 -1.27 17.44
N SER A 180 4.93 -0.87 16.17
CA SER A 180 3.62 -0.50 15.61
C SER A 180 2.64 -1.68 15.61
N PHE A 181 3.11 -2.89 15.28
CA PHE A 181 2.29 -4.09 15.32
C PHE A 181 1.92 -4.47 16.76
N HIS A 182 2.86 -4.38 17.69
CA HIS A 182 2.60 -4.64 19.11
C HIS A 182 1.56 -3.65 19.68
N GLU A 183 1.68 -2.35 19.39
CA GLU A 183 0.68 -1.34 19.78
C GLU A 183 -0.68 -1.60 19.13
N TRP A 184 -0.70 -2.02 17.87
CA TRP A 184 -1.92 -2.40 17.16
C TRP A 184 -2.62 -3.58 17.84
N PHE A 185 -1.88 -4.67 18.08
CA PHE A 185 -2.39 -5.88 18.71
C PHE A 185 -2.92 -5.61 20.12
N ALA A 186 -2.23 -4.80 20.91
CA ALA A 186 -2.67 -4.42 22.25
C ALA A 186 -4.03 -3.69 22.25
N LYS A 187 -4.33 -2.92 21.20
CA LYS A 187 -5.62 -2.22 21.03
C LYS A 187 -6.70 -3.08 20.36
N HIS A 188 -6.30 -4.02 19.51
CA HIS A 188 -7.21 -4.86 18.71
C HIS A 188 -6.83 -6.34 18.83
N PRO A 189 -6.97 -6.94 20.02
CA PRO A 189 -6.45 -8.29 20.28
C PRO A 189 -7.18 -9.38 19.49
N ARG A 190 -8.36 -9.11 18.95
CA ARG A 190 -9.15 -10.07 18.16
C ARG A 190 -9.58 -9.48 16.81
N PRO A 191 -9.83 -10.32 15.79
CA PRO A 191 -10.33 -9.84 14.49
C PRO A 191 -11.61 -9.01 14.58
N GLN A 192 -12.52 -9.33 15.50
CA GLN A 192 -13.75 -8.55 15.71
C GLN A 192 -13.44 -7.10 16.09
N ASP A 193 -12.38 -6.89 16.89
CA ASP A 193 -11.96 -5.55 17.32
C ASP A 193 -11.35 -4.79 16.12
N VAL A 194 -10.59 -5.46 15.26
CA VAL A 194 -10.00 -4.90 14.02
C VAL A 194 -11.06 -4.39 13.05
N PHE A 195 -12.10 -5.19 12.82
CA PHE A 195 -13.07 -4.96 11.76
C PHE A 195 -14.39 -4.33 12.21
N ALA A 196 -14.59 -4.12 13.53
CA ALA A 196 -15.83 -3.56 14.09
C ALA A 196 -16.31 -2.29 13.37
N GLU A 197 -15.40 -1.34 13.11
CA GLU A 197 -15.74 -0.11 12.38
C GLU A 197 -16.01 -0.38 10.88
N SER A 198 -15.20 -1.22 10.24
CA SER A 198 -15.33 -1.55 8.82
C SER A 198 -16.70 -2.13 8.48
N LEU A 199 -17.29 -2.92 9.38
CA LEU A 199 -18.58 -3.57 9.20
C LEU A 199 -19.79 -2.62 9.22
N LYS A 200 -19.64 -1.42 9.78
CA LYS A 200 -20.71 -0.41 9.83
C LYS A 200 -20.99 0.25 8.49
N HIS A 201 -20.09 0.08 7.52
CA HIS A 201 -20.15 0.76 6.23
C HIS A 201 -20.83 -0.07 5.14
N ASP A 202 -21.38 0.63 4.16
CA ASP A 202 -22.07 0.04 3.01
C ASP A 202 -21.12 -0.70 2.03
N ASN A 203 -19.82 -0.43 2.13
CA ASN A 203 -18.74 -1.10 1.40
C ASN A 203 -17.81 -1.90 2.34
N ARG A 204 -18.39 -2.56 3.35
CA ARG A 204 -17.68 -3.26 4.45
C ARG A 204 -16.58 -4.21 3.99
N ARG A 205 -16.78 -5.03 2.95
CA ARG A 205 -15.76 -5.94 2.41
C ARG A 205 -14.52 -5.19 1.94
N HIS A 206 -14.73 -4.10 1.20
CA HIS A 206 -13.65 -3.23 0.76
C HIS A 206 -12.85 -2.70 1.96
N ARG A 207 -13.53 -2.21 2.99
CA ARG A 207 -12.88 -1.65 4.19
C ARG A 207 -12.15 -2.70 5.03
N CYS A 208 -12.69 -3.91 5.11
CA CYS A 208 -12.01 -5.04 5.74
C CYS A 208 -10.70 -5.34 5.02
N LEU A 209 -10.72 -5.52 3.69
CA LEU A 209 -9.50 -5.75 2.91
C LEU A 209 -8.52 -4.57 2.99
N PHE A 210 -9.02 -3.33 2.94
CA PHE A 210 -8.21 -2.13 3.02
C PHE A 210 -7.57 -1.90 4.40
N THR A 211 -8.14 -2.50 5.46
CA THR A 211 -7.55 -2.52 6.81
C THR A 211 -6.50 -3.63 6.92
N LEU A 212 -6.77 -4.79 6.31
CA LEU A 212 -5.89 -5.96 6.39
C LEU A 212 -4.60 -5.79 5.57
N GLU A 213 -4.68 -5.09 4.44
CA GLU A 213 -3.55 -4.77 3.56
C GLU A 213 -2.32 -4.19 4.27
N PRO A 214 -2.41 -3.02 4.93
CA PRO A 214 -1.24 -2.44 5.60
C PRO A 214 -0.80 -3.26 6.81
N LEU A 215 -1.67 -4.09 7.39
CA LEU A 215 -1.31 -4.96 8.51
C LEU A 215 -0.40 -6.12 8.06
N VAL A 216 -0.68 -6.72 6.90
CA VAL A 216 0.19 -7.75 6.29
C VAL A 216 1.52 -7.15 5.85
N LEU A 217 1.51 -5.96 5.23
CA LEU A 217 2.73 -5.20 4.89
C LEU A 217 3.57 -4.84 6.12
N LEU A 218 2.94 -4.39 7.20
CA LEU A 218 3.64 -4.09 8.44
C LEU A 218 4.26 -5.35 9.04
N ALA A 219 3.55 -6.48 9.01
CA ALA A 219 4.09 -7.76 9.47
C ALA A 219 5.30 -8.21 8.65
N SER A 220 5.30 -8.08 7.33
CA SER A 220 6.48 -8.44 6.51
C SER A 220 7.72 -7.62 6.86
N LEU A 221 7.54 -6.40 7.34
CA LEU A 221 8.63 -5.53 7.79
C LEU A 221 9.15 -5.84 9.19
N THR A 222 8.56 -6.79 9.93
CA THR A 222 9.06 -7.21 11.26
C THR A 222 10.30 -8.10 11.20
N VAL A 223 10.71 -8.49 10.00
CA VAL A 223 11.89 -9.32 9.75
C VAL A 223 12.73 -8.70 8.61
N PRO A 224 14.03 -9.04 8.51
CA PRO A 224 14.87 -8.56 7.41
C PRO A 224 14.36 -9.02 6.05
N LEU A 225 14.66 -8.25 4.99
CA LEU A 225 14.26 -8.53 3.60
C LEU A 225 14.82 -9.86 3.07
N HIS A 226 15.92 -10.33 3.67
CA HIS A 226 16.57 -11.60 3.34
C HIS A 226 16.51 -12.51 4.56
N HIS A 227 15.48 -13.36 4.57
CA HIS A 227 15.08 -14.23 5.68
C HIS A 227 16.18 -15.20 6.14
N GLU A 228 16.79 -14.94 7.30
CA GLU A 228 17.44 -15.97 8.12
C GLU A 228 16.65 -16.28 9.41
N GLN A 229 15.79 -15.35 9.86
CA GLN A 229 14.92 -15.51 11.03
C GLN A 229 13.45 -15.44 10.60
N GLY A 230 12.64 -16.37 11.13
CA GLY A 230 11.21 -16.43 10.84
C GLY A 230 10.42 -15.37 11.58
N MET A 231 9.36 -14.85 10.95
CA MET A 231 8.36 -14.01 11.60
C MET A 231 7.76 -14.71 12.83
N SER A 232 7.39 -13.94 13.87
CA SER A 232 6.77 -14.49 15.08
C SER A 232 5.50 -15.29 14.76
N ASP A 233 5.32 -16.44 15.41
CA ASP A 233 4.14 -17.29 15.25
C ASP A 233 2.86 -16.62 15.77
N ASP A 234 2.97 -15.70 16.73
CA ASP A 234 1.84 -14.90 17.21
C ASP A 234 1.30 -13.98 16.10
N ILE A 235 2.21 -13.33 15.35
CA ILE A 235 1.86 -12.46 14.22
C ILE A 235 1.19 -13.29 13.12
N LYS A 236 1.77 -14.44 12.77
CA LYS A 236 1.21 -15.33 11.74
C LYS A 236 -0.18 -15.83 12.13
N THR A 237 -0.36 -16.25 13.39
CA THR A 237 -1.64 -16.75 13.90
C THR A 237 -2.70 -15.65 13.88
N TYR A 238 -2.38 -14.47 14.41
CA TYR A 238 -3.29 -13.33 14.44
C TYR A 238 -3.73 -12.88 13.04
N LEU A 239 -2.80 -12.81 12.08
CA LEU A 239 -3.14 -12.47 10.70
C LEU A 239 -4.01 -13.52 10.02
N ARG A 240 -3.77 -14.81 10.30
CA ARG A 240 -4.61 -15.89 9.79
C ARG A 240 -6.03 -15.80 10.33
N GLU A 241 -6.19 -15.55 11.64
CA GLU A 241 -7.50 -15.30 12.23
C GLU A 241 -8.20 -14.08 11.62
N CYS A 242 -7.45 -13.03 11.29
CA CYS A 242 -7.98 -11.86 10.59
C CYS A 242 -8.45 -12.22 9.17
N VAL A 243 -7.66 -12.98 8.39
CA VAL A 243 -8.04 -13.43 7.04
C VAL A 243 -9.29 -14.33 7.09
N GLU A 244 -9.35 -15.29 8.02
CA GLU A 244 -10.53 -16.15 8.21
C GLU A 244 -11.78 -15.34 8.58
N TYR A 245 -11.62 -14.32 9.42
CA TYR A 245 -12.72 -13.41 9.73
C TYR A 245 -13.21 -12.66 8.48
N VAL A 246 -12.29 -12.08 7.71
CA VAL A 246 -12.60 -11.34 6.47
C VAL A 246 -13.32 -12.24 5.46
N LYS A 247 -12.91 -13.51 5.33
CA LYS A 247 -13.57 -14.50 4.47
C LYS A 247 -15.07 -14.67 4.77
N SER A 248 -15.47 -14.51 6.03
CA SER A 248 -16.86 -14.64 6.48
C SER A 248 -17.71 -13.36 6.32
N VAL A 249 -17.12 -12.24 5.87
CA VAL A 249 -17.83 -10.96 5.79
C VAL A 249 -18.84 -10.96 4.63
N GLU A 250 -20.10 -10.72 4.98
CA GLU A 250 -21.20 -10.60 4.02
C GLU A 250 -21.07 -9.36 3.13
N GLN A 251 -21.60 -9.46 1.91
CA GLN A 251 -21.57 -8.38 0.94
C GLN A 251 -22.34 -7.15 1.46
N GLY A 252 -21.74 -5.99 1.33
CA GLY A 252 -22.36 -4.69 1.52
C GLY A 252 -23.22 -4.25 0.33
N PRO A 253 -24.15 -3.31 0.52
CA PRO A 253 -25.01 -2.79 -0.55
C PRO A 253 -24.24 -2.06 -1.67
N ILE A 254 -23.01 -1.58 -1.43
CA ILE A 254 -22.22 -0.79 -2.39
C ILE A 254 -20.83 -1.41 -2.57
N GLU A 255 -20.79 -2.64 -3.09
CA GLU A 255 -19.54 -3.36 -3.32
C GLU A 255 -19.30 -3.74 -4.78
N SER A 256 -20.34 -3.77 -5.61
CA SER A 256 -20.17 -4.05 -7.03
C SER A 256 -19.73 -2.80 -7.81
N PRO A 257 -18.83 -2.94 -8.81
CA PRO A 257 -18.15 -4.17 -9.19
C PRO A 257 -16.84 -4.40 -8.41
N LEU A 258 -16.40 -3.51 -7.51
CA LEU A 258 -15.04 -3.55 -6.95
C LEU A 258 -14.75 -4.76 -6.06
N GLU A 259 -15.69 -5.13 -5.19
CA GLU A 259 -15.62 -6.26 -4.26
C GLU A 259 -16.89 -7.13 -4.38
N ASP A 260 -17.30 -7.42 -5.61
CA ASP A 260 -18.23 -8.53 -5.84
C ASP A 260 -17.64 -9.85 -5.32
N ASP A 261 -18.46 -10.90 -5.24
CA ASP A 261 -18.02 -12.18 -4.66
C ASP A 261 -16.75 -12.74 -5.33
N ILE A 262 -16.62 -12.59 -6.65
CA ILE A 262 -15.48 -13.12 -7.40
C ILE A 262 -14.22 -12.34 -7.04
N ARG A 263 -14.27 -11.01 -7.15
CA ARG A 263 -13.11 -10.16 -6.88
C ARG A 263 -12.68 -10.19 -5.42
N TYR A 264 -13.65 -10.20 -4.51
CA TYR A 264 -13.40 -10.24 -3.08
C TYR A 264 -12.70 -11.54 -2.66
N MET A 265 -13.26 -12.69 -3.06
CA MET A 265 -12.72 -13.98 -2.67
C MET A 265 -11.35 -14.25 -3.28
N ALA A 266 -11.08 -13.72 -4.49
CA ALA A 266 -9.74 -13.78 -5.05
C ALA A 266 -8.71 -13.02 -4.17
N ARG A 267 -9.07 -11.83 -3.65
CA ARG A 267 -8.20 -11.05 -2.74
C ARG A 267 -7.95 -11.76 -1.43
N VAL A 268 -8.98 -12.39 -0.87
CA VAL A 268 -8.83 -13.24 0.34
C VAL A 268 -7.88 -14.40 0.07
N ALA A 269 -8.06 -15.13 -1.03
CA ALA A 269 -7.21 -16.27 -1.39
C ALA A 269 -5.74 -15.89 -1.59
N TRP A 270 -5.46 -14.69 -2.12
CA TRP A 270 -4.08 -14.19 -2.23
C TRP A 270 -3.45 -13.87 -0.88
N LEU A 271 -4.21 -13.32 0.06
CA LEU A 271 -3.72 -13.11 1.42
C LEU A 271 -3.47 -14.45 2.12
N GLU A 272 -4.34 -15.44 1.95
CA GLU A 272 -4.12 -16.82 2.44
C GLU A 272 -2.80 -17.38 1.91
N ARG A 273 -2.53 -17.23 0.61
CA ARG A 273 -1.27 -17.66 -0.03
C ARG A 273 -0.04 -16.98 0.57
N ILE A 274 -0.08 -15.66 0.77
CA ILE A 274 1.03 -14.93 1.42
C ILE A 274 1.33 -15.53 2.81
N LEU A 275 0.28 -15.77 3.60
CA LEU A 275 0.42 -16.35 4.94
C LEU A 275 0.87 -17.81 4.92
N ASP A 276 0.48 -18.59 3.92
CA ASP A 276 0.94 -19.98 3.73
C ASP A 276 2.44 -20.03 3.39
N GLY A 277 2.92 -19.07 2.58
CA GLY A 277 4.35 -18.86 2.31
C GLY A 277 5.16 -18.61 3.58
N TRP A 278 4.66 -17.81 4.53
CA TRP A 278 5.36 -17.53 5.79
C TRP A 278 5.43 -18.71 6.78
N ILE A 279 4.63 -19.75 6.57
CA ILE A 279 4.61 -20.97 7.39
C ILE A 279 5.34 -22.13 6.67
N GLY A 280 5.80 -21.92 5.43
CA GLY A 280 6.43 -22.96 4.62
C GLY A 280 5.45 -24.06 4.19
N ARG A 281 4.15 -23.73 4.06
CA ARG A 281 3.13 -24.68 3.56
C ARG A 281 3.21 -24.85 2.04
N ASP A 282 3.60 -23.80 1.31
CA ASP A 282 3.76 -23.83 -0.14
C ASP A 282 4.77 -24.88 -0.65
N GLU A 283 5.78 -25.24 0.16
CA GLU A 283 6.78 -26.25 -0.21
C GLU A 283 6.37 -27.69 0.13
N LYS A 284 5.41 -27.89 1.06
CA LYS A 284 5.08 -29.23 1.58
C LYS A 284 4.04 -29.99 0.78
N ASP A 285 3.13 -29.29 0.09
CA ASP A 285 1.97 -29.94 -0.53
C ASP A 285 2.17 -30.37 -1.99
N GLY A 286 3.33 -30.15 -2.61
CA GLY A 286 3.73 -30.75 -3.90
C GLY A 286 2.83 -30.44 -5.11
N GLY A 287 1.72 -29.74 -4.92
CA GLY A 287 0.82 -29.21 -5.93
C GLY A 287 0.77 -27.71 -5.75
N GLY A 288 1.18 -26.95 -6.76
CA GLY A 288 0.97 -25.51 -6.75
C GLY A 288 -0.51 -25.26 -6.49
N GLN A 289 -0.84 -24.60 -5.38
CA GLN A 289 -2.20 -24.10 -5.18
C GLN A 289 -2.62 -23.36 -6.44
N VAL A 290 -3.78 -23.73 -6.98
CA VAL A 290 -4.33 -23.11 -8.19
C VAL A 290 -4.42 -21.62 -7.94
N GLU A 291 -3.79 -20.81 -8.79
CA GLU A 291 -3.87 -19.35 -8.72
C GLU A 291 -5.34 -18.93 -8.61
N PRO A 292 -5.69 -17.96 -7.74
CA PRO A 292 -7.06 -17.49 -7.63
C PRO A 292 -7.60 -17.11 -9.01
N SER A 293 -8.85 -17.46 -9.29
CA SER A 293 -9.48 -17.13 -10.56
C SER A 293 -9.47 -15.62 -10.77
N GLY A 294 -9.01 -15.18 -11.95
CA GLY A 294 -9.03 -13.78 -12.35
C GLY A 294 -10.23 -13.34 -13.12
N GLU A 295 -11.24 -14.19 -13.19
CA GLU A 295 -12.54 -13.82 -13.69
C GLU A 295 -13.04 -12.57 -12.95
N GLY A 296 -13.58 -11.62 -13.69
CA GLY A 296 -14.07 -10.35 -13.15
C GLY A 296 -13.08 -9.18 -13.16
N TRP A 297 -11.76 -9.37 -13.34
CA TRP A 297 -10.80 -8.26 -13.43
C TRP A 297 -10.41 -7.94 -14.88
N GLU A 298 -10.23 -6.65 -15.21
CA GLU A 298 -9.59 -6.24 -16.48
C GLU A 298 -8.17 -6.82 -16.51
N ASP A 299 -7.82 -7.50 -17.60
CA ASP A 299 -6.55 -8.21 -17.84
C ASP A 299 -6.23 -9.41 -16.92
N GLY A 300 -7.19 -9.83 -16.08
CA GLY A 300 -7.06 -11.00 -15.20
C GLY A 300 -6.28 -10.76 -13.89
N TRP A 301 -6.25 -11.78 -13.02
CA TRP A 301 -5.75 -11.71 -11.64
C TRP A 301 -4.23 -11.58 -11.51
N SER A 302 -3.51 -12.36 -12.30
CA SER A 302 -2.12 -12.72 -11.99
C SER A 302 -1.12 -11.61 -12.25
N GLU A 303 -1.29 -10.79 -13.29
CA GLU A 303 -0.34 -9.71 -13.58
C GLU A 303 -0.52 -8.53 -12.61
N ARG A 304 -1.75 -8.09 -12.40
CA ARG A 304 -2.05 -6.92 -11.56
C ARG A 304 -1.74 -7.17 -10.08
N MET A 305 -2.10 -8.33 -9.52
CA MET A 305 -1.90 -8.59 -8.09
C MET A 305 -0.43 -8.92 -7.75
N ARG A 306 0.28 -9.67 -8.60
CA ARG A 306 1.73 -9.90 -8.43
C ARG A 306 2.54 -8.60 -8.51
N ILE A 307 2.06 -7.62 -9.27
CA ILE A 307 2.71 -6.30 -9.38
C ILE A 307 2.28 -5.35 -8.24
N MET A 308 1.00 -5.32 -7.89
CA MET A 308 0.47 -4.39 -6.87
C MET A 308 0.77 -4.83 -5.44
N TRP A 309 1.02 -6.13 -5.23
CA TRP A 309 1.15 -6.78 -3.92
C TRP A 309 2.23 -7.84 -3.93
N GLY A 310 3.14 -7.79 -4.90
CA GLY A 310 4.37 -8.56 -4.88
C GLY A 310 5.23 -7.99 -3.77
N PHE A 311 4.99 -8.47 -2.55
CA PHE A 311 5.97 -8.46 -1.48
C PHE A 311 7.28 -8.98 -2.07
N LEU A 312 8.26 -8.09 -2.13
CA LEU A 312 9.67 -8.43 -2.18
C LEU A 312 10.20 -8.34 -0.76
#